data_AF-A0A538DUU0-F1
#
_entry.id   AF-A0A538DUU0-F1
#
_cell.length_a   1.000
_cell.length_b   1.000
_cell.length_c   1.000
_cell.angle_alpha   90.00
_cell.angle_beta   90.00
_cell.angle_gamma   90.00
#
_symmetry.space_group_name_H-M   'P 1'
#
loop_
_entity.id
_entity.type
_entity.pdbx_description
1 polymer ?
#
loop_
_entity_poly.entity_id
_entity_poly.type
_entity_poly.pdbx_seq_one_letter_code
_entity_poly.pdbx_strand_id
1 'polypeptide(L)'
;MHGDINGNNMLVTREHPPSIAALLDWETATIGDPLLDVAGFKRTWTERRSGDGWPTVDELLERYATRSGRPMTDLTYYDVLYRFKFAVLTEGIYQRSLSDQTRPTAVDLHEFAEGMIESARQLARL
;
A
#
# COMPACT_ATOMS: atom_id res chain seq x y z
N MET A 1 -0.81 -12.91 -2.00
CA MET A 1 -0.78 -11.48 -1.63
C MET A 1 -2.06 -10.81 -2.12
N HIS A 2 -2.62 -9.89 -1.34
CA HIS A 2 -3.84 -9.14 -1.63
C HIS A 2 -3.63 -8.12 -2.76
N GLY A 3 -2.47 -7.45 -2.79
CA GLY A 3 -2.09 -6.51 -3.85
C GLY A 3 -2.41 -5.05 -3.55
N ASP A 4 -3.48 -4.77 -2.80
CA ASP A 4 -3.83 -3.44 -2.26
C ASP A 4 -4.43 -3.52 -0.83
N ILE A 5 -3.67 -4.01 0.14
CA ILE A 5 -4.15 -4.13 1.51
C ILE A 5 -3.97 -2.81 2.28
N ASN A 6 -5.09 -2.15 2.60
CA ASN A 6 -5.11 -0.92 3.39
C ASN A 6 -6.45 -0.77 4.14
N GLY A 7 -6.55 0.23 5.02
CA GLY A 7 -7.73 0.43 5.86
C GLY A 7 -9.04 0.73 5.13
N ASN A 8 -9.01 1.18 3.86
CA ASN A 8 -10.22 1.39 3.07
C ASN A 8 -10.78 0.05 2.52
N ASN A 9 -9.93 -0.96 2.38
CA ASN A 9 -10.27 -2.30 1.88
C ASN A 9 -10.54 -3.30 3.01
N MET A 10 -10.82 -2.80 4.22
CA MET A 10 -11.10 -3.61 5.41
C MET A 10 -12.47 -3.25 5.99
N LEU A 11 -13.36 -4.23 6.09
CA LEU A 11 -14.57 -4.10 6.90
C LEU A 11 -14.27 -4.56 8.32
N VAL A 12 -14.68 -3.77 9.30
CA VAL A 12 -14.54 -4.08 10.73
C VAL A 12 -15.89 -4.34 11.37
N THR A 13 -15.90 -5.25 12.33
CA THR A 13 -17.09 -5.56 13.14
C THR A 13 -17.44 -4.37 14.04
N ARG A 14 -18.72 -4.26 14.44
CA ARG A 14 -19.18 -3.15 15.32
C ARG A 14 -19.02 -3.47 16.80
N GLU A 15 -18.82 -4.73 17.12
CA GLU A 15 -18.61 -5.28 18.45
C GLU A 15 -17.28 -4.80 19.04
N HIS A 16 -17.21 -4.74 20.37
CA HIS A 16 -16.00 -4.39 21.11
C HIS A 16 -15.44 -5.61 21.87
N PRO A 17 -14.16 -5.99 21.65
CA PRO A 17 -13.19 -5.36 20.75
C PRO A 17 -13.49 -5.61 19.26
N PRO A 18 -13.17 -4.67 18.35
CA PRO A 18 -13.42 -4.84 16.92
C PRO A 18 -12.50 -5.89 16.31
N SER A 19 -12.99 -6.57 15.29
CA SER A 19 -12.25 -7.54 14.49
C SER A 19 -12.44 -7.27 12.99
N ILE A 20 -11.55 -7.81 12.15
CA ILE A 20 -11.71 -7.70 10.70
C ILE A 20 -12.81 -8.67 10.27
N ALA A 21 -13.90 -8.13 9.72
CA ALA A 21 -15.03 -8.90 9.21
C ALA A 21 -14.75 -9.41 7.79
N ALA A 22 -14.15 -8.59 6.93
CA ALA A 22 -13.82 -8.94 5.55
C ALA A 22 -12.70 -8.06 4.98
N LEU A 23 -11.98 -8.63 4.01
CA LEU A 23 -11.10 -7.89 3.10
C LEU A 23 -11.78 -7.76 1.74
N LEU A 24 -11.76 -6.55 1.18
CA LEU A 24 -12.40 -6.21 -0.10
C LEU A 24 -11.34 -5.95 -1.17
N ASP A 25 -11.79 -5.87 -2.43
CA ASP A 25 -10.96 -5.43 -3.57
C ASP A 25 -9.73 -6.31 -3.87
N TRP A 26 -10.03 -7.55 -4.28
CA TRP A 26 -9.04 -8.56 -4.64
C TRP A 26 -8.56 -8.47 -6.10
N GLU A 27 -8.88 -7.39 -6.83
CA GLU A 27 -8.62 -7.32 -8.29
C GLU A 27 -7.12 -7.32 -8.63
N THR A 28 -6.27 -6.90 -7.69
CA THR A 28 -4.80 -6.89 -7.83
C THR A 28 -4.10 -8.04 -7.11
N ALA A 29 -4.86 -9.03 -6.63
CA ALA A 29 -4.34 -10.17 -5.90
C ALA A 29 -3.51 -11.10 -6.80
N THR A 30 -2.43 -11.64 -6.23
CA THR A 30 -1.53 -12.54 -6.96
C THR A 30 -0.75 -13.47 -6.03
N ILE A 31 0.00 -14.40 -6.60
CA ILE A 31 0.98 -15.23 -5.89
C ILE A 31 2.33 -14.52 -5.97
N GLY A 32 2.94 -14.25 -4.82
CA GLY A 32 4.19 -13.49 -4.72
C GLY A 32 4.65 -13.37 -3.27
N ASP A 33 5.79 -12.70 -3.05
CA ASP A 33 6.28 -12.48 -1.68
C ASP A 33 5.36 -11.50 -0.93
N PRO A 34 4.80 -11.89 0.24
CA PRO A 34 3.87 -11.05 1.00
C PRO A 34 4.50 -9.76 1.54
N LEU A 35 5.83 -9.63 1.57
CA LEU A 35 6.49 -8.40 2.03
C LEU A 35 6.18 -7.19 1.12
N LEU A 36 5.74 -7.41 -0.12
CA LEU A 36 5.24 -6.34 -0.98
C LEU A 36 3.92 -5.73 -0.45
N ASP A 37 3.01 -6.56 0.08
CA ASP A 37 1.81 -6.08 0.76
C ASP A 37 2.16 -5.37 2.07
N VAL A 38 3.15 -5.88 2.82
CA VAL A 38 3.64 -5.25 4.06
C VAL A 38 4.20 -3.86 3.78
N ALA A 39 4.99 -3.69 2.71
CA ALA A 39 5.52 -2.38 2.31
C ALA A 39 4.39 -1.39 1.97
N GLY A 40 3.37 -1.84 1.24
CA GLY A 40 2.19 -1.03 0.94
C GLY A 40 1.39 -0.63 2.18
N PHE A 41 1.14 -1.60 3.06
CA PHE A 41 0.44 -1.35 4.32
C PHE A 41 1.21 -0.38 5.22
N LYS A 42 2.52 -0.60 5.39
CA LYS A 42 3.43 0.30 6.13
C LYS A 42 3.28 1.74 5.64
N ARG A 43 3.35 1.96 4.32
CA ARG A 43 3.26 3.31 3.74
C ARG A 43 1.91 3.97 4.03
N THR A 44 0.82 3.27 3.73
CA THR A 44 -0.54 3.82 3.91
C THR A 44 -0.87 4.06 5.38
N TRP A 45 -0.29 3.25 6.29
CA TRP A 45 -0.42 3.46 7.73
C TRP A 45 0.27 4.76 8.18
N THR A 46 1.53 4.98 7.78
CA THR A 46 2.27 6.22 8.09
C THR A 46 1.54 7.47 7.58
N GLU A 47 0.96 7.42 6.38
CA GLU A 47 0.28 8.58 5.78
C GLU A 47 -1.05 8.92 6.48
N ARG A 48 -1.75 7.94 7.06
CA ARG A 48 -3.14 8.11 7.53
C ARG A 48 -3.31 8.01 9.03
N ARG A 49 -2.39 7.36 9.76
CA ARG A 49 -2.54 7.02 11.18
C ARG A 49 -1.21 7.14 11.92
N SER A 50 -1.02 8.30 12.54
CA SER A 50 0.03 8.56 13.51
C SER A 50 -0.54 9.34 14.68
N GLY A 51 -0.28 8.91 15.92
CA GLY A 51 -0.69 9.62 17.13
C GLY A 51 -1.16 8.70 18.26
N ASP A 52 -1.51 9.30 19.39
CA ASP A 52 -1.87 8.61 20.62
C ASP A 52 -3.01 7.59 20.41
N GLY A 53 -2.80 6.36 20.88
CA GLY A 53 -3.77 5.27 20.81
C GLY A 53 -3.69 4.38 19.55
N TRP A 54 -2.88 4.76 18.55
CA TRP A 54 -2.59 3.89 17.39
C TRP A 54 -1.22 3.24 17.51
N PRO A 55 -1.06 1.98 17.06
CA PRO A 55 0.26 1.36 17.01
C PRO A 55 1.16 2.06 15.99
N THR A 56 2.44 2.13 16.32
CA THR A 56 3.47 2.60 15.39
C THR A 56 3.71 1.57 14.28
N VAL A 57 4.35 2.00 13.20
CA VAL A 57 4.76 1.09 12.11
C VAL A 57 5.66 -0.02 12.66
N ASP A 58 6.61 0.31 13.53
CA ASP A 58 7.56 -0.67 14.07
C ASP A 58 6.84 -1.73 14.93
N GLU A 59 5.86 -1.32 15.74
CA GLU A 59 5.03 -2.25 16.51
C GLU A 59 4.21 -3.18 15.60
N LEU A 60 3.73 -2.68 14.46
CA LEU A 60 2.99 -3.48 13.49
C LEU A 60 3.91 -4.47 12.76
N LEU A 61 5.10 -4.04 12.38
CA LEU A 61 6.11 -4.90 11.76
C LEU A 61 6.55 -6.01 12.71
N GLU A 62 6.81 -5.68 13.98
CA GLU A 62 7.17 -6.68 15.00
C GLU A 62 6.06 -7.72 15.21
N ARG A 63 4.80 -7.29 15.27
CA ARG A 63 3.64 -8.20 15.33
C ARG A 63 3.57 -9.12 14.12
N TYR A 64 3.83 -8.59 12.92
CA TYR A 64 3.85 -9.39 11.70
C TYR A 64 5.03 -10.38 11.70
N ALA A 65 6.22 -9.94 12.11
CA ALA A 65 7.41 -10.77 12.23
C ALA A 65 7.16 -11.97 13.15
N THR A 66 6.65 -11.69 14.36
CA THR A 66 6.33 -12.70 15.38
C THR A 66 5.31 -13.73 14.88
N ARG A 67 4.24 -13.29 14.19
CA ARG A 67 3.18 -14.19 13.73
C ARG A 67 3.56 -14.99 12.48
N SER A 68 4.33 -14.40 11.58
CA SER A 68 4.69 -15.03 10.30
C SER A 68 5.99 -15.83 10.36
N GLY A 69 6.82 -15.63 11.39
CA GLY A 69 8.18 -16.16 11.48
C GLY A 69 9.14 -15.56 10.45
N ARG A 70 8.73 -14.51 9.72
CA ARG A 70 9.56 -13.84 8.72
C ARG A 70 10.33 -12.70 9.36
N PRO A 71 11.62 -12.54 9.04
CA PRO A 71 12.37 -11.36 9.46
C PRO A 71 11.83 -10.12 8.73
N MET A 72 11.50 -9.07 9.47
CA MET A 72 11.13 -7.76 8.90
C MET A 72 12.36 -6.85 8.77
N THR A 73 13.48 -7.42 8.34
CA THR A 73 14.74 -6.72 8.14
C THR A 73 14.90 -6.33 6.68
N ASP A 74 15.35 -5.09 6.42
CA ASP A 74 15.60 -4.55 5.09
C ASP A 74 14.43 -4.72 4.10
N LEU A 75 13.41 -3.87 4.30
CA LEU A 75 12.26 -3.79 3.39
C LEU A 75 12.50 -2.86 2.20
N THR A 76 13.71 -2.32 2.02
CA THR A 76 14.02 -1.27 1.04
C THR A 76 13.62 -1.68 -0.37
N TYR A 77 13.95 -2.91 -0.76
CA TYR A 77 13.54 -3.47 -2.05
C TYR A 77 12.01 -3.45 -2.24
N TYR A 78 11.25 -3.90 -1.24
CA TYR A 78 9.79 -3.93 -1.29
C TYR A 78 9.18 -2.53 -1.25
N ASP A 79 9.79 -1.60 -0.50
CA ASP A 79 9.42 -0.19 -0.46
C ASP A 79 9.57 0.49 -1.83
N VAL A 80 10.68 0.22 -2.53
CA VAL A 80 10.94 0.71 -3.90
C VAL A 80 9.97 0.04 -4.88
N LEU A 81 9.82 -1.28 -4.82
CA LEU A 81 8.94 -2.04 -5.71
C LEU A 81 7.48 -1.63 -5.56
N TYR A 82 7.00 -1.42 -4.33
CA TYR A 82 5.64 -0.94 -4.08
C TYR A 82 5.41 0.42 -4.73
N ARG A 83 6.33 1.37 -4.56
CA ARG A 83 6.22 2.71 -5.15
C ARG A 83 6.19 2.66 -6.67
N PHE A 84 7.07 1.87 -7.27
CA PHE A 84 7.08 1.65 -8.71
C PHE A 84 5.77 1.03 -9.21
N LYS A 85 5.31 -0.06 -8.59
CA LYS A 85 4.04 -0.72 -8.92
C LYS A 85 2.88 0.27 -8.87
N PHE A 86 2.79 1.03 -7.78
CA PHE A 86 1.67 1.94 -7.56
C PHE A 86 1.69 3.13 -8.52
N ALA A 87 2.87 3.65 -8.88
CA ALA A 87 3.02 4.64 -9.94
C ALA A 87 2.51 4.13 -11.30
N VAL A 88 2.85 2.88 -11.67
CA VAL A 88 2.36 2.27 -12.92
C VAL A 88 0.84 2.12 -12.90
N LEU A 89 0.25 1.74 -11.76
CA LEU A 89 -1.20 1.60 -11.63
C LEU A 89 -1.92 2.95 -11.78
N THR A 90 -1.46 3.99 -11.09
CA THR A 90 -2.06 5.33 -11.15
C THR A 90 -1.86 6.00 -12.51
N GLU A 91 -0.68 5.86 -13.10
CA GLU A 91 -0.41 6.31 -14.48
C GLU A 91 -1.33 5.61 -15.48
N GLY A 92 -1.56 4.31 -15.31
CA GLY A 92 -2.52 3.57 -16.13
C GLY A 92 -3.95 4.11 -16.03
N ILE A 93 -4.38 4.61 -14.88
CA ILE A 93 -5.69 5.28 -14.72
C ILE A 93 -5.71 6.61 -15.47
N TYR A 94 -4.66 7.41 -15.35
CA TYR A 94 -4.53 8.67 -16.09
C TYR A 94 -4.58 8.43 -17.61
N GLN A 95 -3.78 7.50 -18.13
CA GLN A 95 -3.79 7.15 -19.55
C GLN A 95 -5.17 6.70 -20.04
N ARG A 96 -5.88 5.88 -19.24
CA ARG A 96 -7.28 5.52 -19.57
C ARG A 96 -8.21 6.72 -19.60
N SER A 97 -8.04 7.69 -18.69
CA SER A 97 -8.84 8.92 -18.67
C SER A 97 -8.63 9.78 -19.92
N LEU A 98 -7.42 9.78 -20.51
CA LEU A 98 -7.15 10.47 -21.77
C LEU A 98 -7.77 9.76 -22.97
N SER A 99 -7.81 8.42 -22.93
CA SER A 99 -8.33 7.59 -24.03
C SER A 99 -9.85 7.46 -24.05
N ASP A 100 -10.52 7.73 -22.92
CA ASP A 100 -11.97 7.57 -22.75
C ASP A 100 -12.60 8.93 -22.37
N GLN A 101 -13.21 9.58 -23.37
CA GLN A 101 -13.81 10.92 -23.24
C GLN A 101 -15.00 10.96 -22.25
N THR A 102 -15.49 9.82 -21.78
CA THR A 102 -16.55 9.77 -20.75
C THR A 102 -16.02 9.91 -19.33
N ARG A 103 -14.70 9.83 -19.15
CA ARG A 103 -14.04 9.94 -17.84
C ARG A 103 -13.50 11.34 -17.62
N PRO A 104 -13.53 11.86 -16.37
CA PRO A 104 -12.77 13.06 -16.05
C PRO A 104 -11.27 12.77 -16.18
N THR A 105 -10.51 13.74 -16.68
CA THR A 105 -9.05 13.63 -16.77
C THR A 105 -8.44 13.55 -15.37
N ALA A 106 -7.70 12.48 -15.08
CA ALA A 106 -7.11 12.22 -13.77
C ALA A 106 -5.67 12.74 -13.67
N VAL A 107 -5.46 14.06 -13.86
CA VAL A 107 -4.12 14.69 -13.85
C VAL A 107 -3.44 14.54 -12.48
N ASP A 108 -4.22 14.60 -11.40
CA ASP A 108 -3.76 14.38 -10.03
C ASP A 108 -3.08 13.01 -9.84
N LEU A 109 -3.60 11.97 -10.51
CA LEU A 109 -3.02 10.63 -10.47
C LEU A 109 -1.72 10.50 -11.25
N HIS A 110 -1.54 11.32 -12.29
CA HIS A 110 -0.27 11.43 -13.02
C HIS A 110 0.80 12.08 -12.14
N GLU A 111 0.51 13.25 -11.55
CA GLU A 111 1.43 13.94 -10.64
C GLU A 111 1.81 13.05 -9.45
N PHE A 112 0.84 12.30 -8.92
CA PHE A 112 1.08 11.33 -7.87
C PHE A 112 1.98 10.16 -8.34
N ALA A 113 1.80 9.67 -9.56
CA ALA A 113 2.67 8.65 -10.15
C ALA A 113 4.13 9.13 -10.25
N GLU A 114 4.34 10.37 -10.73
CA GLU A 114 5.67 10.98 -10.82
C GLU A 114 6.33 11.09 -9.44
N GLY A 115 5.59 11.55 -8.43
CA GLY A 115 6.07 11.62 -7.05
C GLY A 115 6.46 10.25 -6.47
N MET A 116 5.70 9.20 -6.81
CA MET A 116 6.02 7.84 -6.40
C MET A 116 7.30 7.31 -7.05
N ILE A 117 7.51 7.57 -8.35
CA ILE A 117 8.75 7.21 -9.05
C ILE A 117 9.95 7.95 -8.45
N GLU A 118 9.85 9.26 -8.21
CA GLU A 118 10.96 10.02 -7.65
C GLU A 118 11.30 9.54 -6.22
N SER A 119 10.29 9.30 -5.38
CA SER A 119 10.50 8.70 -4.05
C SER A 119 11.17 7.32 -4.13
N ALA A 120 10.80 6.48 -5.10
CA ALA A 120 11.43 5.18 -5.32
C ALA A 120 12.91 5.32 -5.71
N ARG A 121 13.24 6.28 -6.58
CA ARG A 121 14.63 6.55 -7.02
C ARG A 121 15.52 7.02 -5.89
N GLN A 122 14.99 7.85 -4.98
CA GLN A 122 15.74 8.34 -3.83
C GLN A 122 16.05 7.20 -2.86
N LEU A 123 15.07 6.34 -2.56
CA LEU A 123 15.26 5.17 -1.70
C LEU A 123 16.25 4.16 -2.29
N ALA A 124 16.23 3.94 -3.61
CA ALA A 124 17.13 2.98 -4.27
C ALA A 124 18.60 3.42 -4.34
N ARG A 125 18.92 4.65 -3.92
CA ARG A 125 20.29 5.20 -3.87
C ARG A 125 20.93 5.13 -2.49
N LEU A 126 20.16 4.78 -1.46
CA LEU A 126 20.63 4.55 -0.09
C LEU A 126 21.29 3.17 0.03
#